data_AF-A5HJD2-F1
#
_entry.id   AF-A5HJD2-F1
#
_cell.length_a   1.000
_cell.length_b   1.000
_cell.length_c   1.000
_cell.angle_alpha   90.00
_cell.angle_beta   90.00
_cell.angle_gamma   90.00
#
_symmetry.space_group_name_H-M   'P 1'
#
loop_
_entity.id
_entity.type
_entity.pdbx_description
1 polymer ?
#
loop_
_entity_poly.entity_id
_entity_poly.type
_entity_poly.pdbx_seq_one_letter_code
_entity_poly.pdbx_strand_id
1 'polypeptide(L)'
;EKIPKLKHVEGVLSDKYDDLPCELKLLSLYMSAFPRGHTMEKQRLISKWRAEGLIAPDMRRTYEEVAEEYFYKLIDMDIIRPVPRKHNSEVETWCCVNNFMLQFLVSKSAQKKFLRTSQSIGSARGSENEMVKRLALHQHYPELPTLLETMDLSHTRSLALSGTVNRIPLDMFVHLVVLDLEGWRSLDDDDLLQICIRFLLLKYLSVKKTRISMLPPQITELRYLETLDISHTRVAKIEAYGLFSLTTLDLRSTQVKNLPYC
;
A
#
# COMPACT_ATOMS: atom_id res chain seq x y z
N GLU A 1 -26.72 -2.58 19.40
CA GLU A 1 -27.28 -1.21 19.56
C GLU A 1 -26.34 -0.18 18.96
N LYS A 2 -26.83 0.71 18.10
CA LYS A 2 -26.02 1.77 17.45
C LYS A 2 -25.93 2.97 18.39
N ILE A 3 -24.76 3.22 18.96
CA ILE A 3 -24.49 4.30 19.91
C ILE A 3 -24.65 5.66 19.18
N PRO A 4 -25.60 6.53 19.59
CA PRO A 4 -25.86 7.83 18.95
C PRO A 4 -24.63 8.76 18.88
N LYS A 5 -23.67 8.58 19.81
CA LYS A 5 -22.43 9.37 19.87
C LYS A 5 -21.48 9.13 18.67
N LEU A 6 -21.45 7.91 18.12
CA LEU A 6 -20.57 7.60 16.98
C LEU A 6 -21.02 8.30 15.69
N LYS A 7 -22.33 8.35 15.44
CA LYS A 7 -22.87 9.03 14.25
C LYS A 7 -22.64 10.55 14.27
N HIS A 8 -22.76 11.17 15.44
CA HIS A 8 -22.50 12.60 15.58
C HIS A 8 -21.01 12.93 15.34
N VAL A 9 -20.11 12.12 15.91
CA VAL A 9 -18.66 12.23 15.67
C VAL A 9 -18.33 11.99 14.19
N GLU A 10 -18.93 10.99 13.55
CA GLU A 10 -18.80 10.75 12.11
C GLU A 10 -19.29 11.93 11.27
N GLY A 11 -20.36 12.61 11.66
CA GLY A 11 -20.85 13.82 11.02
C GLY A 11 -19.82 14.96 11.07
N VAL A 12 -19.32 15.28 12.27
CA VAL A 12 -18.31 16.34 12.45
C VAL A 12 -17.01 16.03 11.69
N LEU A 13 -16.57 14.76 11.69
CA LEU A 13 -15.40 14.33 10.92
C LEU A 13 -15.65 14.41 9.41
N SER A 14 -16.88 14.12 8.97
CA SER A 14 -17.27 14.24 7.56
C SER A 14 -17.18 15.69 7.09
N ASP A 15 -17.72 16.63 7.86
CA ASP A 15 -17.69 18.06 7.49
C ASP A 15 -16.25 18.56 7.39
N LYS A 16 -15.41 18.28 8.41
CA LYS A 16 -13.98 18.61 8.39
C LYS A 16 -13.25 18.01 7.19
N TYR A 17 -13.55 16.75 6.86
CA TYR A 17 -12.97 16.09 5.70
C TYR A 17 -13.43 16.73 4.39
N ASP A 18 -14.71 17.08 4.29
CA ASP A 18 -15.31 17.66 3.08
C ASP A 18 -14.81 19.11 2.83
N ASP A 19 -14.25 19.79 3.83
CA ASP A 19 -13.56 21.08 3.71
C ASP A 19 -12.09 20.96 3.24
N LEU A 20 -11.50 19.76 3.24
CA LEU A 20 -10.08 19.59 2.87
C LEU A 20 -9.81 19.85 1.37
N PRO A 21 -8.60 20.31 1.02
CA PRO A 21 -8.12 20.29 -0.36
C PRO A 21 -8.18 18.89 -0.99
N CYS A 22 -8.32 18.81 -2.31
CA CYS A 22 -8.51 17.57 -3.04
C CYS A 22 -7.43 16.52 -2.77
N GLU A 23 -6.16 16.91 -2.78
CA GLU A 23 -5.01 16.02 -2.54
C GLU A 23 -5.05 15.48 -1.10
N LEU A 24 -5.32 16.34 -0.11
CA LEU A 24 -5.43 15.91 1.28
C LEU A 24 -6.60 14.95 1.49
N LYS A 25 -7.72 15.13 0.80
CA LYS A 25 -8.83 14.17 0.80
C LYS A 25 -8.36 12.80 0.29
N LEU A 26 -7.68 12.78 -0.86
CA LEU A 26 -7.18 11.54 -1.46
C LEU A 26 -6.15 10.84 -0.56
N LEU A 27 -5.17 11.58 -0.03
CA LEU A 27 -4.16 11.05 0.88
C LEU A 27 -4.78 10.56 2.20
N SER A 28 -5.80 11.25 2.72
CA SER A 28 -6.56 10.79 3.88
C SER A 28 -7.26 9.47 3.61
N LEU A 29 -8.00 9.36 2.49
CA LEU A 29 -8.65 8.10 2.12
C LEU A 29 -7.63 6.98 1.88
N TYR A 30 -6.45 7.30 1.37
CA TYR A 30 -5.37 6.32 1.20
C TYR A 30 -4.93 5.67 2.51
N MET A 31 -5.03 6.38 3.64
CA MET A 31 -4.70 5.80 4.94
C MET A 31 -5.61 4.62 5.32
N SER A 32 -6.81 4.51 4.73
CA SER A 32 -7.68 3.35 4.92
C SER A 32 -7.12 2.04 4.37
N ALA A 33 -6.04 2.10 3.57
CA ALA A 33 -5.32 0.94 3.06
C ALA A 33 -4.56 0.18 4.15
N PHE A 34 -4.32 0.76 5.33
CA PHE A 34 -3.46 0.15 6.33
C PHE A 34 -4.24 -0.55 7.45
N PRO A 35 -3.74 -1.69 7.97
CA PRO A 35 -4.39 -2.35 9.08
C PRO A 35 -4.20 -1.57 10.40
N ARG A 36 -5.10 -1.81 11.36
CA ARG A 36 -5.03 -1.19 12.69
C ARG A 36 -3.67 -1.44 13.36
N GLY A 37 -3.08 -0.37 13.91
CA GLY A 37 -1.79 -0.43 14.59
C GLY A 37 -0.58 -0.68 13.66
N HIS A 38 -0.77 -0.68 12.34
CA HIS A 38 0.35 -0.83 11.40
C HIS A 38 1.26 0.39 11.45
N THR A 39 2.54 0.15 11.66
CA THR A 39 3.58 1.16 11.68
C THR A 39 4.31 1.17 10.35
N MET A 40 4.46 2.34 9.75
CA MET A 40 5.20 2.53 8.51
C MET A 40 6.18 3.68 8.63
N GLU A 41 7.15 3.67 7.74
CA GLU A 41 8.13 4.72 7.58
C GLU A 41 7.59 5.83 6.67
N LYS A 42 7.92 7.10 6.96
CA LYS A 42 7.55 8.26 6.14
C LYS A 42 7.91 8.06 4.67
N GLN A 43 9.15 7.71 4.35
CA GLN A 43 9.60 7.63 2.96
C GLN A 43 8.87 6.54 2.18
N ARG A 44 8.57 5.41 2.80
CA ARG A 44 7.79 4.33 2.16
C ARG A 44 6.36 4.75 1.85
N LEU A 45 5.75 5.54 2.72
CA LEU A 45 4.43 6.10 2.46
C LEU A 45 4.46 7.06 1.28
N ILE A 46 5.47 7.93 1.22
CA ILE A 46 5.70 8.86 0.11
C ILE A 46 5.97 8.11 -1.20
N SER A 47 6.78 7.04 -1.21
CA SER A 47 7.01 6.20 -2.39
C SER A 47 5.73 5.57 -2.93
N LYS A 48 4.80 5.15 -2.05
CA LYS A 48 3.49 4.64 -2.47
C LYS A 48 2.64 5.74 -3.11
N TRP A 49 2.61 6.93 -2.52
CA TRP A 49 1.90 8.08 -3.09
C TRP A 49 2.44 8.45 -4.47
N ARG A 50 3.76 8.36 -4.65
CA ARG A 50 4.42 8.63 -5.94
C ARG A 50 4.01 7.63 -6.99
N ALA A 51 4.18 6.35 -6.67
CA ALA A 51 3.88 5.26 -7.60
C ALA A 51 2.41 5.30 -8.06
N GLU A 52 1.49 5.65 -7.17
CA GLU A 52 0.07 5.80 -7.54
C GLU A 52 -0.28 7.09 -8.28
N GLY A 53 0.56 8.13 -8.16
CA GLY A 53 0.29 9.47 -8.67
C GLY A 53 -0.76 10.22 -7.86
N LEU A 54 -0.76 10.07 -6.52
CA LEU A 54 -1.75 10.72 -5.64
C LEU A 54 -1.51 12.22 -5.45
N ILE A 55 -0.29 12.68 -5.71
CA ILE A 55 0.12 14.08 -5.60
C ILE A 55 0.43 14.58 -7.01
N ALA A 56 -0.19 15.70 -7.39
CA ALA A 56 0.02 16.31 -8.69
C ALA A 56 1.46 16.86 -8.80
N PRO A 57 2.08 16.83 -10.00
CA PRO A 57 3.36 17.49 -10.23
C PRO A 57 3.28 18.99 -9.94
N ASP A 58 4.30 19.52 -9.25
CA ASP A 58 4.49 20.95 -9.02
C ASP A 58 5.70 21.42 -9.84
N MET A 59 5.55 22.52 -10.59
CA MET A 59 6.62 23.03 -11.46
C MET A 59 7.73 23.77 -10.69
N ARG A 60 7.47 24.15 -9.44
CA ARG A 60 8.37 24.97 -8.61
C ARG A 60 9.06 24.18 -7.51
N ARG A 61 8.46 23.07 -7.09
CA ARG A 61 8.92 22.25 -5.96
C ARG A 61 9.09 20.81 -6.40
N THR A 62 10.03 20.13 -5.77
CA THR A 62 10.21 18.69 -5.94
C THR A 62 9.01 17.92 -5.39
N TYR A 63 8.82 16.69 -5.88
CA TYR A 63 7.77 15.81 -5.36
C TYR A 63 7.93 15.57 -3.86
N GLU A 64 9.18 15.36 -3.42
CA GLU A 64 9.56 15.12 -2.04
C GLU A 64 9.13 16.27 -1.12
N GLU A 65 9.45 17.52 -1.47
CA GLU A 65 9.07 18.69 -0.68
C GLU A 65 7.55 18.77 -0.49
N VAL A 66 6.79 18.58 -1.56
CA VAL A 66 5.32 18.62 -1.52
C VAL A 66 4.75 17.44 -0.73
N ALA A 67 5.30 16.24 -0.91
CA ALA A 67 4.85 15.04 -0.20
C ALA A 67 5.15 15.12 1.30
N GLU A 68 6.31 15.68 1.68
CA GLU A 68 6.63 15.90 3.09
C GLU A 68 5.71 16.92 3.74
N GLU A 69 5.38 18.02 3.04
CA GLU A 69 4.39 18.99 3.52
C GLU A 69 3.04 18.31 3.79
N TYR A 70 2.56 17.47 2.86
CA TYR A 70 1.31 16.73 3.06
C TYR A 70 1.39 15.71 4.19
N PHE A 71 2.54 15.05 4.37
CA PHE A 71 2.76 14.13 5.49
C PHE A 71 2.59 14.84 6.84
N TYR A 72 3.19 16.01 7.02
CA TYR A 72 3.05 16.77 8.27
C TYR A 72 1.63 17.33 8.45
N LYS A 73 0.94 17.74 7.38
CA LYS A 73 -0.49 18.11 7.47
C LYS A 73 -1.37 16.93 7.94
N LEU A 74 -1.08 15.69 7.53
CA LEU A 74 -1.80 14.51 8.04
C LEU A 74 -1.53 14.29 9.55
N ILE A 75 -0.34 14.66 10.05
CA ILE A 75 -0.03 14.66 11.48
C ILE A 75 -0.82 15.74 12.20
N ASP A 76 -0.81 16.98 11.69
CA ASP A 76 -1.52 18.11 12.28
C ASP A 76 -3.04 17.88 12.39
N MET A 77 -3.60 17.11 11.46
CA MET A 77 -5.00 16.68 11.46
C MET A 77 -5.29 15.45 12.33
N ASP A 78 -4.29 14.90 13.02
CA ASP A 78 -4.34 13.66 13.81
C ASP A 78 -4.83 12.44 13.01
N ILE A 79 -4.64 12.43 11.69
CA ILE A 79 -4.97 11.30 10.81
C ILE A 79 -3.92 10.21 10.97
N ILE A 80 -2.64 10.61 10.96
CA ILE A 80 -1.51 9.75 11.29
C ILE A 80 -0.82 10.29 12.54
N ARG A 81 -0.23 9.38 13.31
CA ARG A 81 0.48 9.71 14.55
C ARG A 81 1.93 9.27 14.44
N PRO A 82 2.89 10.10 14.89
CA PRO A 82 4.28 9.69 15.00
C PRO A 82 4.40 8.51 15.96
N VAL A 83 5.27 7.55 15.62
CA VAL A 83 5.56 6.38 16.46
C VAL A 83 7.03 6.44 16.90
N PRO A 84 7.32 6.50 18.21
CA PRO A 84 8.69 6.51 18.70
C PRO A 84 9.35 5.15 18.45
N ARG A 85 10.59 5.17 17.95
CA ARG A 85 11.38 3.94 17.75
C ARG A 85 12.36 3.77 18.91
N LYS A 86 12.43 2.56 19.48
CA LYS A 86 13.25 2.24 20.66
C LYS A 86 14.76 2.27 20.42
N HIS A 87 15.23 2.42 19.18
CA HIS A 87 16.66 2.50 18.86
C HIS A 87 16.94 3.78 18.08
N ASN A 88 17.84 4.58 18.66
CA ASN A 88 18.33 5.89 18.24
C ASN A 88 18.64 6.00 16.73
N SER A 89 17.68 6.45 15.93
CA SER A 89 18.01 7.32 14.81
C SER A 89 17.06 8.51 14.82
N GLU A 90 17.61 9.70 14.98
CA GLU A 90 16.93 10.98 14.71
C GLU A 90 16.54 11.12 13.22
N VAL A 91 16.87 10.13 12.38
CA VAL A 91 16.92 10.27 10.92
C VAL A 91 15.62 9.86 10.22
N GLU A 92 14.80 8.97 10.81
CA GLU A 92 13.69 8.34 10.08
C GLU A 92 12.37 8.41 10.86
N THR A 93 11.44 9.24 10.39
CA THR A 93 10.11 9.40 11.00
C THR A 93 9.22 8.20 10.71
N TRP A 94 8.71 7.55 11.76
CA TRP A 94 7.71 6.48 11.67
C TRP A 94 6.34 6.99 12.08
N CYS A 95 5.30 6.45 11.47
CA CYS A 95 3.92 6.79 11.80
C CYS A 95 3.00 5.56 11.80
N CYS A 96 1.84 5.71 12.43
CA CYS A 96 0.71 4.80 12.30
C CYS A 96 -0.57 5.60 12.08
N VAL A 97 -1.58 5.01 11.45
CA VAL A 97 -2.87 5.66 11.30
C VAL A 97 -3.57 5.70 12.66
N ASN A 98 -4.14 6.85 13.03
CA ASN A 98 -4.96 6.96 14.22
C ASN A 98 -6.16 6.01 14.12
N ASN A 99 -6.36 5.14 15.12
CA ASN A 99 -7.40 4.11 15.09
C ASN A 99 -8.83 4.66 14.92
N PHE A 100 -9.12 5.82 15.50
CA PHE A 100 -10.44 6.47 15.34
C PHE A 100 -10.61 6.99 13.91
N MET A 101 -9.58 7.66 13.38
CA MET A 101 -9.59 8.15 12.01
C MET A 101 -9.63 7.00 11.01
N LEU A 102 -8.93 5.90 11.26
CA LEU A 102 -8.93 4.72 10.40
C LEU A 102 -10.34 4.15 10.23
N GLN A 103 -11.13 4.04 11.31
CA GLN A 103 -12.52 3.56 11.21
C GLN A 103 -13.38 4.50 10.34
N PHE A 104 -13.27 5.81 10.56
CA PHE A 104 -13.95 6.81 9.75
C PHE A 104 -13.54 6.73 8.27
N LEU A 105 -12.24 6.68 8.00
CA LEU A 105 -11.67 6.67 6.65
C LEU A 105 -12.01 5.39 5.89
N VAL A 106 -12.05 4.22 6.54
CA VAL A 106 -12.52 2.97 5.91
C VAL A 106 -13.97 3.11 5.44
N SER A 107 -14.85 3.68 6.26
CA SER A 107 -16.25 3.92 5.90
C SER A 107 -16.38 4.94 4.76
N LYS A 108 -15.74 6.11 4.90
CA LYS A 108 -15.77 7.19 3.90
C LYS A 108 -15.15 6.75 2.57
N SER A 109 -14.07 5.96 2.60
CA SER A 109 -13.42 5.40 1.40
C SER A 109 -14.33 4.44 0.64
N ALA A 110 -15.04 3.56 1.36
CA ALA A 110 -16.04 2.68 0.75
C ALA A 110 -17.21 3.48 0.14
N GLN A 111 -17.71 4.50 0.82
CA GLN A 111 -18.77 5.38 0.31
C GLN A 111 -18.34 6.12 -0.97
N LYS A 112 -17.09 6.62 -1.01
CA LYS A 112 -16.52 7.32 -2.16
C LYS A 112 -15.99 6.37 -3.24
N LYS A 113 -16.09 5.05 -3.04
CA LYS A 113 -15.56 4.01 -3.95
C LYS A 113 -14.06 4.20 -4.25
N PHE A 114 -13.31 4.74 -3.30
CA PHE A 114 -11.91 5.08 -3.49
C PHE A 114 -10.99 3.86 -3.29
N LEU A 115 -11.22 3.11 -2.22
CA LEU A 115 -10.48 1.91 -1.85
C LEU A 115 -11.40 0.91 -1.14
N ARG A 116 -11.29 -0.38 -1.49
CA ARG A 116 -11.99 -1.48 -0.82
C ARG A 116 -11.05 -2.18 0.16
N THR A 117 -11.56 -2.52 1.33
CA THR A 117 -10.81 -3.22 2.38
C THR A 117 -11.43 -4.57 2.70
N SER A 118 -10.75 -5.42 3.48
CA SER A 118 -11.34 -6.65 4.03
C SER A 118 -12.71 -6.43 4.70
N GLN A 119 -12.94 -5.26 5.29
CA GLN A 119 -14.21 -4.94 5.98
C GLN A 119 -15.31 -4.47 5.01
N SER A 120 -14.95 -3.85 3.88
CA SER A 120 -15.91 -3.26 2.94
C SER A 120 -16.14 -4.09 1.68
N ILE A 121 -15.33 -5.12 1.44
CA ILE A 121 -15.45 -5.97 0.25
C ILE A 121 -16.67 -6.89 0.29
N GLY A 122 -17.02 -7.46 1.46
CA GLY A 122 -18.22 -8.30 1.61
C GLY A 122 -19.53 -7.54 1.41
N SER A 123 -19.52 -6.21 1.61
CA SER A 123 -20.65 -5.32 1.34
C SER A 123 -20.87 -5.04 -0.15
N ALA A 124 -19.98 -5.49 -1.03
CA ALA A 124 -20.09 -5.27 -2.48
C ALA A 124 -21.05 -6.26 -3.19
N ARG A 125 -21.64 -7.22 -2.46
CA ARG A 125 -22.66 -8.17 -2.95
C ARG A 125 -23.94 -7.44 -3.41
N GLY A 126 -23.91 -6.85 -4.59
CA GLY A 126 -25.03 -6.11 -5.20
C GLY A 126 -24.64 -4.96 -6.13
N SER A 127 -23.35 -4.73 -6.36
CA SER A 127 -22.85 -3.65 -7.22
C SER A 127 -22.15 -4.23 -8.46
N GLU A 128 -22.91 -4.84 -9.36
CA GLU A 128 -22.41 -5.23 -10.68
C GLU A 128 -21.81 -3.99 -11.39
N ASN A 129 -20.62 -4.13 -12.01
CA ASN A 129 -19.84 -3.09 -12.70
C ASN A 129 -19.09 -2.02 -11.86
N GLU A 130 -18.83 -2.22 -10.56
CA GLU A 130 -17.95 -1.27 -9.85
C GLU A 130 -16.46 -1.53 -10.13
N MET A 131 -15.82 -0.58 -10.81
CA MET A 131 -14.37 -0.58 -11.05
C MET A 131 -13.60 -0.37 -9.73
N VAL A 132 -13.00 -1.43 -9.20
CA VAL A 132 -12.15 -1.37 -8.00
C VAL A 132 -10.74 -0.90 -8.39
N LYS A 133 -10.39 0.35 -8.08
CA LYS A 133 -9.04 0.88 -8.37
C LYS A 133 -8.00 0.52 -7.32
N ARG A 134 -8.43 0.28 -6.07
CA ARG A 134 -7.54 0.02 -4.92
C ARG A 134 -8.16 -1.01 -3.99
N LEU A 135 -7.35 -1.99 -3.60
CA LEU A 135 -7.77 -3.09 -2.77
C LEU A 135 -6.73 -3.34 -1.65
N ALA A 136 -7.18 -3.37 -0.40
CA ALA A 136 -6.34 -3.66 0.75
C ALA A 136 -6.92 -4.78 1.61
N LEU A 137 -6.20 -5.89 1.72
CA LEU A 137 -6.65 -7.10 2.41
C LEU A 137 -5.64 -7.48 3.48
N HIS A 138 -6.09 -7.53 4.73
CA HIS A 138 -5.22 -7.78 5.89
C HIS A 138 -5.82 -8.78 6.88
N GLN A 139 -7.01 -9.30 6.58
CA GLN A 139 -7.74 -10.23 7.45
C GLN A 139 -8.03 -11.51 6.67
N HIS A 140 -7.93 -12.64 7.36
CA HIS A 140 -8.37 -13.92 6.83
C HIS A 140 -9.88 -13.89 6.61
N TYR A 141 -10.31 -14.24 5.40
CA TYR A 141 -11.72 -14.30 5.04
C TYR A 141 -11.94 -15.52 4.14
N PRO A 142 -12.54 -16.61 4.66
CA PRO A 142 -12.61 -17.89 3.93
C PRO A 142 -13.27 -17.80 2.56
N GLU A 143 -14.32 -16.98 2.43
CA GLU A 143 -15.07 -16.78 1.18
C GLU A 143 -14.41 -15.76 0.23
N LEU A 144 -13.22 -15.24 0.58
CA LEU A 144 -12.54 -14.22 -0.20
C LEU A 144 -12.29 -14.65 -1.65
N PRO A 145 -11.73 -15.84 -1.96
CA PRO A 145 -11.44 -16.19 -3.35
C PRO A 145 -12.69 -16.18 -4.23
N THR A 146 -13.77 -16.85 -3.77
CA THR A 146 -15.06 -16.88 -4.47
C THR A 146 -15.67 -15.48 -4.61
N LEU A 147 -15.50 -14.61 -3.61
CA LEU A 147 -15.97 -13.22 -3.72
C LEU A 147 -15.20 -12.44 -4.78
N LEU A 148 -13.87 -12.59 -4.84
CA LEU A 148 -13.04 -11.89 -5.83
C LEU A 148 -13.37 -12.31 -7.26
N GLU A 149 -13.69 -13.60 -7.49
CA GLU A 149 -14.11 -14.13 -8.80
C GLU A 149 -15.38 -13.46 -9.35
N THR A 150 -16.23 -12.92 -8.47
CA THR A 150 -17.44 -12.19 -8.89
C THR A 150 -17.19 -10.72 -9.26
N MET A 151 -15.96 -10.23 -9.08
CA MET A 151 -15.60 -8.83 -9.29
C MET A 151 -14.69 -8.66 -10.51
N ASP A 152 -14.87 -7.57 -11.25
CA ASP A 152 -13.86 -7.14 -12.23
C ASP A 152 -12.74 -6.38 -11.52
N LEU A 153 -11.59 -7.05 -11.35
CA LEU A 153 -10.39 -6.52 -10.72
C LEU A 153 -9.31 -6.13 -11.73
N SER A 154 -9.59 -6.24 -13.03
CA SER A 154 -8.62 -5.96 -14.09
C SER A 154 -8.10 -4.52 -14.02
N HIS A 155 -8.94 -3.58 -13.58
CA HIS A 155 -8.64 -2.16 -13.41
C HIS A 155 -7.99 -1.78 -12.07
N THR A 156 -7.70 -2.75 -11.20
CA THR A 156 -7.02 -2.49 -9.93
C THR A 156 -5.61 -1.98 -10.21
N ARG A 157 -5.28 -0.82 -9.65
CA ARG A 157 -3.94 -0.21 -9.74
C ARG A 157 -3.10 -0.40 -8.48
N SER A 158 -3.75 -0.61 -7.34
CA SER A 158 -3.07 -0.77 -6.05
C SER A 158 -3.63 -1.96 -5.30
N LEU A 159 -2.75 -2.88 -4.92
CA LEU A 159 -3.07 -4.05 -4.13
C LEU A 159 -2.15 -4.13 -2.91
N ALA A 160 -2.74 -4.15 -1.72
CA ALA A 160 -2.03 -4.39 -0.46
C ALA A 160 -2.52 -5.68 0.19
N LEU A 161 -1.63 -6.65 0.41
CA LEU A 161 -1.90 -7.92 1.08
C LEU A 161 -0.98 -8.07 2.29
N SER A 162 -1.50 -8.50 3.44
CA SER A 162 -0.64 -8.85 4.57
C SER A 162 -1.21 -9.93 5.47
N GLY A 163 -0.38 -10.45 6.39
CA GLY A 163 -0.82 -11.34 7.44
C GLY A 163 -1.27 -12.70 6.90
N THR A 164 -2.44 -13.15 7.34
CA THR A 164 -3.01 -14.48 7.07
C THR A 164 -4.09 -14.48 5.99
N VAL A 165 -4.10 -13.48 5.10
CA VAL A 165 -5.02 -13.47 3.95
C VAL A 165 -4.84 -14.75 3.14
N ASN A 166 -5.96 -15.38 2.76
CA ASN A 166 -6.01 -16.57 1.92
C ASN A 166 -5.20 -16.36 0.63
N ARG A 167 -4.68 -17.43 0.02
CA ARG A 167 -4.14 -17.33 -1.33
C ARG A 167 -5.24 -16.82 -2.26
N ILE A 168 -4.91 -15.83 -3.08
CA ILE A 168 -5.81 -15.27 -4.08
C ILE A 168 -5.16 -15.43 -5.46
N PRO A 169 -5.93 -15.79 -6.49
CA PRO A 169 -5.44 -15.79 -7.87
C PRO A 169 -5.00 -14.38 -8.30
N LEU A 170 -3.73 -14.22 -8.66
CA LEU A 170 -3.17 -12.95 -9.08
C LEU A 170 -3.50 -12.59 -10.54
N ASP A 171 -3.98 -13.55 -11.32
CA ASP A 171 -4.38 -13.38 -12.72
C ASP A 171 -5.64 -12.54 -12.92
N MET A 172 -6.45 -12.34 -11.86
CA MET A 172 -7.57 -11.39 -11.85
C MET A 172 -7.13 -9.93 -11.98
N PHE A 173 -5.85 -9.64 -11.72
CA PHE A 173 -5.29 -8.29 -11.82
C PHE A 173 -4.50 -8.12 -13.12
N VAL A 174 -4.57 -6.93 -13.72
CA VAL A 174 -3.86 -6.63 -14.98
C VAL A 174 -3.03 -5.36 -14.87
N HIS A 175 -3.60 -4.28 -14.32
CA HIS A 175 -3.00 -2.94 -14.37
C HIS A 175 -2.35 -2.49 -13.04
N LEU A 176 -1.78 -3.44 -12.28
CA LEU A 176 -1.15 -3.10 -11.00
C LEU A 176 0.06 -2.18 -11.22
N VAL A 177 0.08 -1.11 -10.43
CA VAL A 177 1.16 -0.10 -10.36
C VAL A 177 1.82 -0.12 -8.98
N VAL A 178 1.03 -0.40 -7.93
CA VAL A 178 1.51 -0.61 -6.57
C VAL A 178 1.11 -1.99 -6.08
N LEU A 179 2.09 -2.78 -5.71
CA LEU A 179 1.90 -4.10 -5.10
C LEU A 179 2.67 -4.16 -3.78
N ASP A 180 1.93 -4.14 -2.67
CA ASP A 180 2.50 -4.25 -1.33
C ASP A 180 2.08 -5.54 -0.66
N LEU A 181 3.04 -6.45 -0.51
CA LEU A 181 2.85 -7.77 0.06
C LEU A 181 3.52 -7.89 1.43
N GLU A 182 3.74 -6.75 2.12
CA GLU A 182 4.44 -6.72 3.41
C GLU A 182 3.83 -7.75 4.39
N GLY A 183 4.63 -8.73 4.79
CA GLY A 183 4.25 -9.73 5.78
C GLY A 183 3.15 -10.69 5.35
N TRP A 184 2.85 -10.81 4.05
CA TRP A 184 1.90 -11.80 3.56
C TRP A 184 2.50 -13.21 3.66
N ARG A 185 1.88 -14.07 4.49
CA ARG A 185 2.44 -15.38 4.85
C ARG A 185 2.32 -16.44 3.76
N SER A 186 1.41 -16.22 2.82
CA SER A 186 1.09 -17.17 1.74
C SER A 186 1.95 -16.96 0.49
N LEU A 187 2.81 -15.92 0.50
CA LEU A 187 3.71 -15.60 -0.61
C LEU A 187 4.92 -16.54 -0.62
N ASP A 188 5.21 -17.12 -1.78
CA ASP A 188 6.43 -17.89 -2.04
C ASP A 188 7.21 -17.39 -3.27
N ASP A 189 8.35 -18.02 -3.56
CA ASP A 189 9.26 -17.62 -4.64
C ASP A 189 8.61 -17.80 -6.04
N ASP A 190 7.70 -18.77 -6.19
CA ASP A 190 6.97 -19.01 -7.45
C ASP A 190 5.93 -17.91 -7.70
N ASP A 191 5.23 -17.46 -6.66
CA ASP A 191 4.32 -16.30 -6.74
C ASP A 191 5.10 -15.04 -7.18
N LEU A 192 6.30 -14.82 -6.63
CA LEU A 192 7.14 -13.66 -7.00
C LEU A 192 7.61 -13.74 -8.46
N LEU A 193 7.95 -14.92 -8.95
CA LEU A 193 8.24 -15.13 -10.37
C LEU A 193 7.04 -14.74 -11.24
N GLN A 194 5.83 -15.18 -10.89
CA GLN A 194 4.61 -14.83 -11.62
C GLN A 194 4.32 -13.32 -11.59
N ILE A 195 4.55 -12.67 -10.44
CA ILE A 195 4.43 -11.22 -10.29
C ILE A 195 5.34 -10.48 -11.28
N CYS A 196 6.60 -10.89 -11.38
CA CYS A 196 7.59 -10.25 -12.23
C CYS A 196 7.27 -10.38 -13.73
N ILE A 197 6.67 -11.51 -14.13
CA ILE A 197 6.29 -11.75 -15.54
C ILE A 197 5.00 -11.03 -15.91
N ARG A 198 4.06 -10.90 -14.96
CA ARG A 198 2.70 -10.42 -15.24
C ARG A 198 2.55 -8.92 -15.14
N PHE A 199 3.10 -8.31 -14.09
CA PHE A 199 2.76 -6.93 -13.72
C PHE A 199 3.81 -5.92 -14.18
N LEU A 200 3.98 -5.83 -15.50
CA LEU A 200 5.02 -5.01 -16.12
C LEU A 200 4.85 -3.49 -15.88
N LEU A 201 3.67 -3.05 -15.43
CA LEU A 201 3.37 -1.64 -15.10
C LEU A 201 3.72 -1.26 -13.65
N LEU A 202 4.28 -2.19 -12.86
CA LEU A 202 4.63 -1.92 -11.47
C LEU A 202 5.66 -0.80 -11.36
N LYS A 203 5.36 0.16 -10.49
CA LYS A 203 6.25 1.21 -10.02
C LYS A 203 6.70 0.98 -8.58
N TYR A 204 5.91 0.25 -7.80
CA TYR A 204 6.22 -0.09 -6.42
C TYR A 204 5.97 -1.58 -6.17
N LEU A 205 6.99 -2.28 -5.69
CA LEU A 205 6.90 -3.67 -5.24
C LEU A 205 7.51 -3.78 -3.84
N SER A 206 6.73 -4.29 -2.88
CA SER A 206 7.21 -4.66 -1.55
C SER A 206 6.87 -6.12 -1.29
N VAL A 207 7.89 -6.91 -0.96
CA VAL A 207 7.77 -8.27 -0.41
C VAL A 207 8.39 -8.34 0.98
N LYS A 208 8.47 -7.19 1.66
CA LYS A 208 9.11 -7.07 2.97
C LYS A 208 8.52 -8.03 3.99
N LYS A 209 9.36 -8.51 4.93
CA LYS A 209 8.95 -9.39 6.05
C LYS A 209 8.20 -10.65 5.59
N THR A 210 8.45 -11.11 4.37
CA THR A 210 7.94 -12.39 3.85
C THR A 210 9.03 -13.45 3.95
N ARG A 211 8.72 -14.68 3.50
CA ARG A 211 9.65 -15.80 3.50
C ARG A 211 10.46 -15.93 2.21
N ILE A 212 10.28 -14.99 1.27
CA ILE A 212 10.98 -14.98 -0.03
C ILE A 212 12.47 -15.19 0.18
N SER A 213 13.01 -16.17 -0.53
CA SER A 213 14.41 -16.58 -0.48
C SER A 213 15.17 -16.26 -1.74
N MET A 214 14.48 -16.15 -2.88
CA MET A 214 15.11 -15.89 -4.16
C MET A 214 14.40 -14.75 -4.87
N LEU A 215 15.19 -13.83 -5.41
CA LEU A 215 14.68 -12.84 -6.36
C LEU A 215 14.85 -13.43 -7.76
N PRO A 216 13.76 -13.63 -8.54
CA PRO A 216 13.86 -14.19 -9.87
C PRO A 216 14.58 -13.22 -10.82
N PRO A 217 15.38 -13.69 -11.80
CA PRO A 217 16.01 -12.82 -12.81
C PRO A 217 15.00 -11.95 -13.58
N GLN A 218 13.77 -12.43 -13.73
CA GLN A 218 12.64 -11.75 -14.35
C GLN A 218 12.25 -10.45 -13.62
N ILE A 219 12.78 -10.18 -12.42
CA ILE A 219 12.61 -8.87 -11.78
C ILE A 219 13.01 -7.72 -12.72
N THR A 220 14.00 -7.95 -13.58
CA THR A 220 14.48 -7.01 -14.60
C THR A 220 13.45 -6.67 -15.68
N GLU A 221 12.38 -7.46 -15.84
CA GLU A 221 11.27 -7.16 -16.74
C GLU A 221 10.40 -6.01 -16.22
N LEU A 222 10.47 -5.70 -14.92
CA LEU A 222 9.75 -4.59 -14.30
C LEU A 222 10.45 -3.26 -14.58
N ARG A 223 10.45 -2.85 -15.86
CA ARG A 223 11.21 -1.68 -16.35
C ARG A 223 10.78 -0.35 -15.76
N TYR A 224 9.55 -0.25 -15.28
CA TYR A 224 8.99 0.96 -14.64
C TYR A 224 9.13 0.96 -13.11
N LEU A 225 9.78 -0.05 -12.53
CA LEU A 225 9.85 -0.19 -11.08
C LEU A 225 10.71 0.93 -10.48
N GLU A 226 10.09 1.80 -9.70
CA GLU A 226 10.72 2.94 -9.02
C GLU A 226 11.16 2.57 -7.60
N THR A 227 10.43 1.66 -6.94
CA THR A 227 10.72 1.19 -5.57
C THR A 227 10.63 -0.33 -5.47
N LEU A 228 11.70 -0.95 -4.96
CA LEU A 228 11.76 -2.36 -4.58
C LEU A 228 12.12 -2.50 -3.11
N ASP A 229 11.20 -3.02 -2.32
CA ASP A 229 11.42 -3.34 -0.90
C ASP A 229 11.42 -4.84 -0.68
N ILE A 230 12.63 -5.40 -0.49
CA ILE A 230 12.85 -6.80 -0.13
C ILE A 230 13.43 -6.92 1.28
N SER A 231 13.28 -5.87 2.12
CA SER A 231 13.82 -5.86 3.46
C SER A 231 13.20 -6.95 4.35
N HIS A 232 13.98 -7.45 5.30
CA HIS A 232 13.57 -8.54 6.19
C HIS A 232 13.10 -9.81 5.45
N THR A 233 13.71 -10.12 4.30
CA THR A 233 13.52 -11.38 3.57
C THR A 233 14.77 -12.27 3.70
N ARG A 234 14.76 -13.45 3.11
CA ARG A 234 15.89 -14.39 3.08
C ARG A 234 16.74 -14.28 1.81
N VAL A 235 16.46 -13.28 0.96
CA VAL A 235 17.17 -13.06 -0.29
C VAL A 235 18.66 -12.86 -0.02
N ALA A 236 19.49 -13.65 -0.70
CA ALA A 236 20.95 -13.64 -0.55
C ALA A 236 21.70 -13.08 -1.76
N LYS A 237 21.04 -12.98 -2.91
CA LYS A 237 21.60 -12.47 -4.16
C LYS A 237 20.58 -11.58 -4.85
N ILE A 238 21.06 -10.58 -5.55
CA ILE A 238 20.24 -9.68 -6.34
C ILE A 238 20.89 -9.43 -7.70
N GLU A 239 20.10 -9.67 -8.75
CA GLU A 239 20.42 -9.36 -10.14
C GLU A 239 19.51 -8.21 -10.58
N ALA A 240 19.93 -6.97 -10.29
CA ALA A 240 19.15 -5.75 -10.57
C ALA A 240 19.68 -4.95 -11.77
N TYR A 241 20.66 -5.48 -12.52
CA TYR A 241 21.19 -4.89 -13.75
C TYR A 241 20.08 -4.88 -14.82
N GLY A 242 19.27 -3.84 -14.87
CA GLY A 242 18.11 -3.77 -15.77
C GLY A 242 16.92 -3.01 -15.20
N LEU A 243 16.91 -2.77 -13.89
CA LEU A 243 15.91 -1.92 -13.24
C LEU A 243 16.27 -0.43 -13.40
N PHE A 244 16.19 0.09 -14.63
CA PHE A 244 16.66 1.44 -14.96
C PHE A 244 15.87 2.58 -14.32
N SER A 245 14.61 2.35 -13.93
CA SER A 245 13.78 3.34 -13.23
C SER A 245 13.90 3.26 -11.70
N LEU A 246 14.68 2.33 -11.16
CA LEU A 246 14.74 2.09 -9.72
C LEU A 246 15.44 3.25 -9.01
N THR A 247 14.71 3.90 -8.10
CA THR A 247 15.22 5.01 -7.28
C THR A 247 15.36 4.61 -5.82
N THR A 248 14.61 3.61 -5.37
CA THR A 248 14.63 3.13 -3.98
C THR A 248 14.77 1.61 -3.96
N LEU A 249 15.82 1.12 -3.31
CA LEU A 249 16.06 -0.30 -3.06
C LEU A 249 16.31 -0.52 -1.57
N ASP A 250 15.40 -1.22 -0.90
CA ASP A 250 15.56 -1.53 0.52
C ASP A 250 15.97 -3.00 0.73
N LEU A 251 17.22 -3.17 1.16
CA LEU A 251 17.85 -4.46 1.45
C LEU A 251 18.07 -4.69 2.95
N ARG A 252 17.52 -3.85 3.83
CA ARG A 252 17.75 -3.96 5.27
C ARG A 252 17.36 -5.34 5.78
N SER A 253 18.21 -5.94 6.62
CA SER A 253 17.96 -7.27 7.19
C SER A 253 17.74 -8.39 6.14
N THR A 254 18.40 -8.30 4.99
CA THR A 254 18.52 -9.40 4.02
C THR A 254 19.85 -10.15 4.20
N GLN A 255 20.09 -11.20 3.41
CA GLN A 255 21.37 -11.92 3.36
C GLN A 255 22.27 -11.47 2.20
N VAL A 256 21.88 -10.39 1.49
CA VAL A 256 22.66 -9.85 0.37
C VAL A 256 23.98 -9.29 0.89
N LYS A 257 25.10 -9.89 0.46
CA LYS A 257 26.45 -9.47 0.87
C LYS A 257 27.13 -8.56 -0.14
N ASN A 258 26.80 -8.73 -1.42
CA ASN A 258 27.38 -7.97 -2.51
C ASN A 258 26.23 -7.37 -3.32
N LEU A 259 26.30 -6.06 -3.55
CA LEU A 259 25.51 -5.45 -4.61
C LEU A 259 26.12 -5.86 -5.95
N PRO A 260 25.32 -6.14 -6.99
CA PRO A 260 25.85 -6.31 -8.33
C PRO A 260 26.67 -5.06 -8.68
N TYR A 261 27.87 -5.26 -9.22
CA TYR A 261 28.73 -4.16 -9.65
C TYR A 261 27.96 -3.28 -10.65
N CYS A 262 27.78 -2.00 -10.30
CA CYS A 262 27.23 -0.98 -11.19
C CYS A 262 28.18 -0.70 -12.36
#